data_AF-K2Q8N2-F1
#
_entry.id   AF-K2Q8N2-F1
#
_cell.length_a   1.000
_cell.length_b   1.000
_cell.length_c   1.000
_cell.angle_alpha   90.00
_cell.angle_beta   90.00
_cell.angle_gamma   90.00
#
_symmetry.space_group_name_H-M   'P 1'
#
loop_
_entity.id
_entity.type
_entity.pdbx_description
1 polymer ?
#
loop_
_entity_poly.entity_id
_entity_poly.type
_entity_poly.pdbx_seq_one_letter_code
_entity_poly.pdbx_strand_id
1 'polypeptide(L)' 'MHVEAEIMSAIGRFMPGSEGIQHWLREVFSPQKRRRRFSVDELPEDLRRDVGLEAESDFQRGIEASQRRLLDRMQLGSM' A
#
# COMPACT_ATOMS: atom_id res chain seq x y z
N MET A 1 -20.99 -14.00 5.14
CA MET A 1 -21.50 -12.64 5.47
C MET A 1 -21.21 -12.25 6.91
N HIS A 2 -21.27 -13.15 7.91
CA HIS A 2 -21.03 -12.79 9.31
C HIS A 2 -19.59 -12.32 9.61
N VAL A 3 -18.60 -13.09 9.16
CA VAL A 3 -17.16 -12.80 9.39
C VAL A 3 -16.71 -11.48 8.73
N GLU A 4 -17.25 -11.15 7.55
CA GLU A 4 -16.96 -9.89 6.84
C GLU A 4 -17.42 -8.68 7.66
N ALA A 5 -18.65 -8.72 8.19
CA ALA A 5 -19.18 -7.66 9.03
C ALA A 5 -18.40 -7.50 10.35
N GLU A 6 -17.94 -8.61 10.95
CA GLU A 6 -17.11 -8.60 12.15
C GLU A 6 -15.73 -7.97 11.89
N ILE A 7 -15.08 -8.31 10.77
CA ILE A 7 -13.78 -7.73 10.38
C ILE A 7 -13.92 -6.23 10.11
N MET A 8 -14.96 -5.82 9.38
CA MET A 8 -15.23 -4.40 9.14
C MET A 8 -15.51 -3.62 10.43
N SER A 9 -16.27 -4.22 11.35
CA SER A 9 -16.57 -3.63 12.66
C SER A 9 -15.33 -3.53 13.56
N ALA A 10 -14.48 -4.56 13.57
CA ALA A 10 -13.22 -4.55 14.31
C ALA A 10 -12.29 -3.44 13.81
N ILE A 11 -12.12 -3.31 12.49
CA ILE A 11 -11.24 -2.28 11.91
C ILE A 11 -11.78 -0.88 12.17
N GLY A 12 -13.10 -0.68 12.07
CA GLY A 12 -13.72 0.59 12.45
C GLY A 12 -13.51 0.96 13.92
N ARG A 13 -13.32 -0.01 14.82
CA ARG A 13 -13.04 0.22 16.25
C ARG A 13 -11.56 0.38 16.56
N PHE A 14 -10.69 -0.44 15.98
CA PHE A 14 -9.27 -0.51 16.34
C PHE A 14 -8.39 0.42 15.49
N MET A 15 -8.86 0.82 14.31
CA MET A 15 -8.15 1.71 13.39
C MET A 15 -9.04 2.87 12.93
N PRO A 16 -9.49 3.74 13.85
CA PRO A 16 -10.30 4.89 13.50
C PRO A 16 -9.49 5.87 12.64
N GLY A 17 -10.01 6.18 11.44
CA GLY A 17 -9.36 7.07 10.47
C GLY A 17 -8.76 6.36 9.24
N SER A 18 -8.66 5.02 9.26
CA SER A 18 -8.15 4.25 8.13
C SER A 18 -9.23 3.94 7.09
N GLU A 19 -9.80 5.00 6.48
CA GLU A 19 -10.85 4.89 5.45
C GLU A 19 -10.39 4.04 4.24
N GLY A 20 -9.10 4.09 3.90
CA GLY A 20 -8.50 3.29 2.83
C GLY A 20 -8.63 1.79 3.04
N ILE A 21 -8.45 1.32 4.28
CA ILE A 21 -8.56 -0.11 4.64
C ILE A 21 -10.01 -0.57 4.53
N GLN A 22 -10.95 0.24 4.99
CA GLN A 22 -12.37 -0.09 4.93
C GLN A 22 -12.88 -0.16 3.48
N HIS A 23 -12.41 0.75 2.63
CA HIS A 23 -12.72 0.76 1.20
C HIS A 23 -12.11 -0.48 0.51
N TRP A 24 -10.83 -0.76 0.76
CA TRP A 24 -10.13 -1.91 0.22
C TRP A 24 -10.79 -3.24 0.63
N LEU A 25 -11.17 -3.40 1.90
CA LEU A 25 -11.84 -4.61 2.37
C LEU A 25 -13.21 -4.81 1.72
N ARG A 26 -13.98 -3.73 1.52
CA ARG A 26 -15.24 -3.81 0.76
C ARG A 26 -15.02 -4.37 -0.65
N GLU A 27 -13.95 -3.95 -1.32
CA GLU A 27 -13.62 -4.49 -2.63
C GLU A 27 -13.14 -5.95 -2.59
N VAL A 28 -12.32 -6.30 -1.60
CA VAL A 28 -11.77 -7.66 -1.43
C VAL A 28 -12.87 -8.67 -1.15
N PHE A 29 -13.83 -8.32 -0.29
CA PHE A 29 -14.94 -9.20 0.05
C PHE A 29 -16.02 -9.28 -1.03
N SER A 30 -15.95 -8.40 -2.05
CA SER A 30 -16.82 -8.46 -3.22
C SER A 30 -16.79 -9.85 -3.84
N PRO A 31 -17.96 -10.45 -4.16
CA PRO A 31 -18.05 -11.81 -4.71
C PRO A 31 -17.16 -12.05 -5.93
N GLN A 32 -16.87 -11.00 -6.71
CA GLN A 32 -16.03 -11.05 -7.91
C GLN A 32 -14.53 -11.21 -7.61
N LYS A 33 -14.04 -10.73 -6.47
CA LYS A 33 -12.61 -10.74 -6.10
C LYS A 33 -12.23 -11.83 -5.07
N ARG A 34 -13.20 -12.53 -4.48
CA ARG A 34 -13.00 -13.57 -3.43
C ARG A 34 -12.03 -14.72 -3.75
N ARG A 35 -11.60 -14.89 -5.01
CA ARG A 35 -10.67 -15.98 -5.42
C ARG A 35 -9.25 -15.51 -5.73
N ARG A 36 -8.95 -14.21 -5.60
CA ARG A 36 -7.63 -13.68 -5.96
C ARG A 36 -6.74 -13.56 -4.72
N ARG A 37 -5.49 -14.03 -4.82
CA ARG A 37 -4.43 -13.65 -3.89
C ARG A 37 -4.10 -12.19 -4.18
N PHE A 38 -4.08 -11.36 -3.15
CA PHE A 38 -3.75 -9.95 -3.28
C PHE A 38 -2.24 -9.76 -3.13
N SER A 39 -1.64 -8.96 -4.01
CA SER A 39 -0.24 -8.54 -3.84
C SER A 39 -0.16 -7.43 -2.81
N VAL A 40 1.00 -7.27 -2.19
CA VAL A 40 1.30 -6.11 -1.33
C VAL A 40 1.21 -4.81 -2.14
N ASP A 41 1.57 -4.84 -3.43
CA ASP A 41 1.44 -3.67 -4.32
C ASP A 41 -0.01 -3.22 -4.56
N GLU A 42 -0.99 -4.10 -4.33
CA GLU A 42 -2.42 -3.78 -4.50
C GLU A 42 -3.03 -3.16 -3.22
N LEU A 43 -2.25 -3.05 -2.14
CA LEU A 43 -2.67 -2.39 -0.91
C LEU A 43 -2.51 -0.87 -1.04
N PRO A 44 -3.45 -0.08 -0.50
CA PRO A 44 -3.30 1.36 -0.34
C PRO A 44 -1.99 1.75 0.38
N GLU A 45 -1.35 2.84 -0.04
CA GLU A 45 -0.03 3.27 0.46
C GLU A 45 -0.02 3.59 1.96
N ASP A 46 -1.09 4.20 2.45
CA ASP A 46 -1.34 4.47 3.88
C ASP A 46 -1.39 3.17 4.68
N LEU A 47 -2.13 2.18 4.20
CA LEU A 47 -2.21 0.87 4.84
C LEU A 47 -0.85 0.17 4.85
N ARG A 48 -0.14 0.15 3.71
CA ARG A 48 1.21 -0.45 3.62
C ARG A 48 2.15 0.15 4.66
N ARG A 49 2.13 1.47 4.80
CA ARG A 49 2.94 2.20 5.79
C ARG A 49 2.56 1.86 7.23
N ASP A 50 1.25 1.78 7.53
CA ASP A 50 0.75 1.51 8.89
C ASP A 50 1.10 0.10 9.38
N VAL A 51 1.15 -0.90 8.47
CA VAL A 51 1.57 -2.28 8.81
C VAL A 51 3.05 -2.58 8.52
N GLY A 52 3.83 -1.58 8.09
CA GLY A 52 5.27 -1.75 7.80
C GLY A 52 5.55 -2.70 6.62
N LEU A 53 4.64 -2.75 5.64
CA LEU A 53 4.82 -3.50 4.41
C LEU A 53 5.46 -2.59 3.36
N GLU A 54 6.58 -3.01 2.79
CA GLU A 54 7.21 -2.36 1.66
C GLU A 54 6.77 -3.05 0.36
N ALA A 55 6.26 -2.29 -0.59
CA ALA A 55 5.94 -2.82 -1.90
C ALA A 55 7.16 -2.82 -2.82
N GLU A 56 7.14 -3.68 -3.83
CA GLU A 56 8.24 -3.76 -4.81
C GLU A 56 8.38 -2.43 -5.57
N SER A 57 7.25 -1.77 -5.81
CA SER A 57 7.18 -0.41 -6.36
C SER A 57 7.88 0.65 -5.49
N ASP A 58 7.88 0.51 -4.16
CA ASP A 58 8.54 1.46 -3.25
C ASP A 58 10.07 1.30 -3.34
N PHE A 59 10.54 0.06 -3.50
CA PHE A 59 11.95 -0.23 -3.73
C PHE A 59 12.45 0.31 -5.08
N GLN A 60 11.68 0.10 -6.16
CA GLN A 60 11.99 0.68 -7.48
C GLN A 60 12.05 2.20 -7.43
N ARG A 61 11.10 2.86 -6.76
CA ARG A 61 11.10 4.32 -6.59
C ARG A 61 12.33 4.81 -5.81
N GLY A 62 12.80 4.04 -4.83
CA GLY A 62 14.06 4.31 -4.12
C GLY A 62 15.30 4.21 -5.02
N ILE A 63 15.35 3.21 -5.90
CA ILE A 63 16.41 3.07 -6.90
C ILE A 63 16.38 4.24 -7.89
N GLU A 64 15.22 4.60 -8.43
CA GLU A 64 15.10 5.74 -9.35
C GLU A 64 15.52 7.07 -8.69
N ALA A 65 15.10 7.30 -7.44
CA ALA A 65 15.48 8.49 -6.70
C ALA A 65 16.99 8.55 -6.44
N SER A 66 17.62 7.41 -6.14
CA SER A 66 19.08 7.34 -5.93
C SER A 66 19.86 7.51 -7.23
N GLN A 67 19.42 6.90 -8.33
CA GLN A 67 20.00 7.12 -9.67
C GLN A 67 19.90 8.58 -10.09
N ARG A 68 18.75 9.23 -9.84
CA ARG A 68 18.56 10.65 -10.16
C ARG A 68 19.51 11.55 -9.37
N ARG A 69 19.67 11.32 -8.06
CA ARG A 69 20.66 12.04 -7.24
C ARG A 69 22.10 11.81 -7.72
N LEU A 70 22.42 10.62 -8.21
CA LEU A 70 23.74 10.32 -8.78
C LEU A 70 23.99 11.15 -10.04
N LEU A 71 23.01 11.20 -10.95
CA LEU A 71 23.07 12.01 -12.17
C LEU A 71 23.21 13.51 -11.86
N ASP A 72 22.42 14.03 -10.91
CA ASP A 72 22.48 15.44 -10.50
C ASP A 72 23.87 15.81 -9.94
N ARG A 73 24.51 14.92 -9.17
CA ARG A 73 25.87 15.12 -8.66
C ARG A 73 26.93 15.12 -9.76
N MET A 74 26.79 14.25 -10.77
CA MET A 74 27.74 14.23 -11.89
C MET A 74 27.62 15.48 -12.76
N GLN A 75 26.41 16.02 -12.94
CA GLN A 75 26.21 17.29 -13.65
C GLN A 75 26.83 18.48 -12.90
N LEU A 76 26.74 18.50 -11.57
CA LEU A 76 27.37 19.54 -10.74
C LEU A 76 28.91 19.43 -10.67
N GLY A 77 29.49 18.26 -10.97
CA GLY A 77 30.94 18.05 -11.04
C GLY A 77 31.57 18.30 -12.42
N SER A 78 30.77 18.63 -13.43
CA SER A 78 31.22 18.97 -14.79
C SER A 78 31.23 20.48 -15.08
N MET A 79 31.01 21.32 -14.06
CA MET A 79 31.28 22.76 -14.07
C MET A 79 32.59 23.05 -13.33
#